data_AF-A0A7J6QUK0-F1
#
_entry.id   AF-A0A7J6QUK0-F1
#
_cell.length_a   1.000
_cell.length_b   1.000
_cell.length_c   1.000
_cell.angle_alpha   90.00
_cell.angle_beta   90.00
_cell.angle_gamma   90.00
#
_symmetry.space_group_name_H-M   'P 1'
#
loop_
_entity.id
_entity.type
_entity.pdbx_description
1 polymer ?
#
loop_
_entity_poly.entity_id
_entity_poly.type
_entity_poly.pdbx_seq_one_letter_code
_entity_poly.pdbx_strand_id
1 'polypeptide(L)'
;MAPSPKKRAAPKGRVIAQKKKKEAPQISPEDTVIIQFVSADGVGTGSELSLPLNTDRAELQSLLKELLLSDIDQAPKNEELRDEIQDTDYSFVLNDSTQEVSSTLHAAWTALEAQPSAEQTLRVR
;
A
#
# COMPACT_ATOMS: atom_id res chain seq x y z
N MET A 1 -53.36 -45.44 -34.73
CA MET A 1 -54.48 -44.82 -34.01
C MET A 1 -53.94 -44.20 -32.73
N ALA A 2 -53.92 -42.87 -32.69
CA ALA A 2 -54.04 -41.96 -31.52
C ALA A 2 -53.12 -42.10 -30.27
N PRO A 3 -52.81 -40.98 -29.57
CA PRO A 3 -51.45 -40.64 -29.15
C PRO A 3 -51.29 -40.15 -27.67
N SER A 4 -50.07 -39.70 -27.33
CA SER A 4 -49.74 -38.59 -26.40
C SER A 4 -49.76 -38.87 -24.86
N PRO A 5 -49.23 -37.95 -24.00
CA PRO A 5 -47.93 -37.25 -24.03
C PRO A 5 -47.35 -36.98 -22.60
N LYS A 6 -46.33 -36.08 -22.53
CA LYS A 6 -46.04 -35.08 -21.45
C LYS A 6 -45.07 -35.45 -20.31
N LYS A 7 -43.87 -34.82 -20.38
CA LYS A 7 -43.38 -33.67 -19.56
C LYS A 7 -41.85 -33.79 -19.38
N ARG A 8 -41.08 -32.92 -20.04
CA ARG A 8 -40.52 -31.64 -19.55
C ARG A 8 -39.28 -31.78 -18.64
N ALA A 9 -38.15 -31.44 -19.25
CA ALA A 9 -37.05 -30.59 -18.78
C ALA A 9 -36.22 -30.97 -17.54
N ALA A 10 -34.91 -31.11 -17.76
CA ALA A 10 -33.89 -30.44 -16.96
C ALA A 10 -32.71 -30.07 -17.88
N PRO A 11 -32.27 -28.80 -17.92
CA PRO A 11 -31.06 -28.45 -18.66
C PRO A 11 -29.86 -29.06 -17.94
N LYS A 12 -29.00 -29.75 -18.69
CA LYS A 12 -27.68 -30.18 -18.20
C LYS A 12 -26.90 -28.91 -17.86
N GLY A 13 -26.80 -28.61 -16.56
CA GLY A 13 -25.97 -27.55 -16.03
C GLY A 13 -24.54 -27.75 -16.50
N ARG A 14 -24.13 -26.97 -17.48
CA ARG A 14 -22.72 -26.83 -17.86
C ARG A 14 -22.10 -25.98 -16.75
N VAL A 15 -21.58 -26.65 -15.73
CA VAL A 15 -20.68 -26.04 -14.76
C VAL A 15 -19.45 -25.61 -15.55
N ILE A 16 -19.44 -24.37 -16.01
CA ILE A 16 -18.23 -23.72 -16.45
C ILE A 16 -17.48 -23.55 -15.13
N ALA A 17 -16.46 -24.38 -14.92
CA ALA A 17 -15.48 -24.16 -13.88
C ALA A 17 -14.94 -22.75 -14.10
N GLN A 18 -15.47 -21.79 -13.34
CA GLN A 18 -14.89 -20.47 -13.25
C GLN A 18 -13.48 -20.74 -12.76
N LYS A 19 -12.50 -20.48 -13.64
CA LYS A 19 -11.10 -20.39 -13.25
C LYS A 19 -11.11 -19.55 -11.98
N LYS A 20 -10.78 -20.15 -10.83
CA LYS A 20 -10.24 -19.42 -9.69
C LYS A 20 -8.98 -18.74 -10.23
N LYS A 21 -9.17 -17.58 -10.87
CA LYS A 21 -8.18 -16.53 -10.82
C LYS A 21 -7.97 -16.38 -9.32
N LYS A 22 -6.74 -16.66 -8.86
CA LYS A 22 -6.30 -16.20 -7.56
C LYS A 22 -6.76 -14.76 -7.48
N GLU A 23 -7.79 -14.49 -6.68
CA GLU A 23 -8.18 -13.14 -6.32
C GLU A 23 -6.91 -12.58 -5.69
N ALA A 24 -6.19 -11.77 -6.46
CA ALA A 24 -5.37 -10.74 -5.85
C ALA A 24 -6.33 -10.02 -4.90
N PRO A 25 -5.97 -9.80 -3.64
CA PRO A 25 -6.86 -9.16 -2.69
C PRO A 25 -7.40 -7.88 -3.33
N GLN A 26 -8.72 -7.73 -3.44
CA GLN A 26 -9.31 -6.49 -3.95
C GLN A 26 -9.03 -5.43 -2.90
N ILE A 27 -7.89 -4.76 -3.04
CA ILE A 27 -7.45 -3.73 -2.12
C ILE A 27 -8.08 -2.43 -2.59
N SER A 28 -8.99 -1.92 -1.78
CA SER A 28 -9.70 -0.67 -2.05
C SER A 28 -8.80 0.51 -1.69
N PRO A 29 -8.94 1.69 -2.32
CA PRO A 29 -8.18 2.88 -1.92
C PRO A 29 -8.52 3.36 -0.50
N GLU A 30 -9.66 2.92 0.04
CA GLU A 30 -10.13 3.18 1.40
C GLU A 30 -9.54 2.19 2.44
N ASP A 31 -8.89 1.12 1.98
CA ASP A 31 -8.21 0.19 2.89
C ASP A 31 -7.02 0.89 3.57
N THR A 32 -6.74 0.45 4.80
CA THR A 32 -5.60 0.93 5.57
C THR A 32 -4.46 -0.08 5.52
N VAL A 33 -3.24 0.43 5.42
CA VAL A 33 -1.99 -0.31 5.48
C VAL A 33 -1.23 0.12 6.72
N ILE A 34 -0.59 -0.83 7.38
CA ILE A 34 0.45 -0.55 8.36
C ILE A 34 1.77 -0.30 7.63
N ILE A 35 2.22 0.94 7.59
CA ILE A 35 3.51 1.32 7.00
C ILE A 35 4.56 1.53 8.08
N GLN A 36 5.80 1.17 7.78
CA GLN A 36 6.96 1.53 8.58
C GLN A 36 7.94 2.33 7.74
N PHE A 37 8.31 3.53 8.20
CA PHE A 37 9.35 4.31 7.53
C PHE A 37 10.73 3.77 7.87
N VAL A 38 11.54 3.51 6.85
CA VAL A 38 12.89 2.98 6.98
C VAL A 38 13.83 3.86 6.16
N SER A 39 14.92 4.31 6.78
CA SER A 39 15.95 5.10 6.09
C SER A 39 16.69 4.30 5.02
N ALA A 40 17.47 4.99 4.18
CA ALA A 40 18.34 4.36 3.19
C ALA A 40 19.32 3.35 3.81
N ASP A 41 19.72 3.51 5.07
CA ASP A 41 20.62 2.59 5.78
C ASP A 41 19.90 1.37 6.39
N GLY A 42 18.58 1.26 6.21
CA GLY A 42 17.78 0.18 6.80
C GLY A 42 17.39 0.44 8.26
N VAL A 43 17.68 1.63 8.79
CA VAL A 43 17.26 2.03 10.14
C VAL A 43 15.82 2.51 10.08
N GLY A 44 14.90 1.74 10.65
CA GLY A 44 13.51 2.13 10.82
C GLY A 44 13.38 3.31 11.78
N THR A 45 12.40 4.18 11.57
CA THR A 45 12.01 5.19 12.55
C THR A 45 11.46 4.57 13.85
N GLY A 46 11.20 3.25 13.84
CA GLY A 46 10.61 2.51 14.97
C GLY A 46 9.10 2.71 15.10
N SER A 47 8.51 3.54 14.24
CA SER A 47 7.09 3.89 14.25
C SER A 47 6.35 3.18 13.13
N GLU A 48 5.37 2.37 13.50
CA GLU A 48 4.40 1.78 12.59
C GLU A 48 3.17 2.70 12.52
N LEU A 49 2.82 3.15 11.32
CA LEU A 49 1.68 4.03 11.09
C LEU A 49 0.63 3.30 10.27
N SER A 50 -0.62 3.33 10.74
CA SER A 50 -1.76 2.86 9.95
C SER A 50 -2.26 3.99 9.07
N LEU A 51 -1.98 3.93 7.77
CA LEU A 51 -2.36 4.95 6.80
C LEU A 51 -3.32 4.38 5.74
N PRO A 52 -4.29 5.18 5.27
CA PRO A 52 -5.12 4.77 4.16
C PRO A 52 -4.30 4.68 2.86
N LEU A 53 -4.66 3.78 1.96
CA LEU A 53 -3.95 3.62 0.69
C LEU A 53 -4.12 4.80 -0.26
N ASN A 54 -5.16 5.61 -0.07
CA ASN A 54 -5.30 6.87 -0.78
C ASN A 54 -4.28 7.93 -0.34
N THR A 55 -3.49 7.70 0.72
CA THR A 55 -2.47 8.65 1.17
C THR A 55 -1.48 8.94 0.05
N ASP A 56 -1.32 10.23 -0.22
CA ASP A 56 -0.41 10.76 -1.22
C ASP A 56 1.03 10.84 -0.70
N ARG A 57 1.99 10.89 -1.63
CA ARG A 57 3.41 11.12 -1.35
C ARG A 57 3.64 12.34 -0.44
N ALA A 58 2.94 13.44 -0.69
CA ALA A 58 3.11 14.68 0.08
C ALA A 58 2.70 14.53 1.55
N GLU A 59 1.67 13.72 1.82
CA GLU A 59 1.25 13.42 3.19
C GLU A 59 2.26 12.51 3.89
N LEU A 60 2.77 11.49 3.21
CA LEU A 60 3.87 10.65 3.72
C LEU A 60 5.12 11.47 4.06
N GLN A 61 5.46 12.42 3.20
CA GLN A 61 6.57 13.35 3.43
C GLN A 61 6.34 14.24 4.63
N SER A 62 5.12 14.74 4.81
CA SER A 62 4.76 15.55 5.97
C SER A 62 4.83 14.74 7.26
N LEU A 63 4.30 13.51 7.26
CA LEU A 63 4.35 12.59 8.39
C LEU A 63 5.78 12.20 8.77
N LEU A 64 6.62 11.86 7.78
CA LEU A 64 8.02 11.56 8.02
C LEU A 64 8.75 12.77 8.61
N LYS A 65 8.57 13.96 8.02
CA LYS A 65 9.17 15.20 8.53
C LYS A 65 8.72 15.46 9.97
N GLU A 66 7.44 15.31 10.28
CA GLU A 66 6.93 15.47 11.65
C GLU A 66 7.57 14.49 12.64
N LEU A 67 7.73 13.22 12.25
CA LEU A 67 8.42 12.22 13.07
C LEU A 67 9.89 12.58 13.31
N LEU A 68 10.63 12.95 12.26
CA LEU A 68 12.03 13.34 12.37
C LEU A 68 12.20 14.63 13.18
N LEU A 69 11.33 15.62 12.95
CA LEU A 69 11.30 16.87 13.71
C LEU A 69 10.99 16.62 15.19
N SER A 70 10.06 15.71 15.51
CA SER A 70 9.74 15.35 16.89
C SER A 70 10.91 14.67 17.61
N ASP A 71 11.70 13.86 16.89
CA ASP A 71 12.90 13.21 17.42
C ASP A 71 14.01 14.24 17.73
N ILE A 72 14.27 15.16 16.80
CA ILE A 72 15.31 16.19 16.98
C ILE A 72 14.86 17.38 17.84
N ASP A 73 13.56 17.61 18.05
CA ASP A 73 13.07 18.74 18.87
C ASP A 73 13.55 18.62 20.32
N GLN A 74 13.76 17.38 20.79
CA GLN A 74 14.34 17.09 22.09
C GLN A 74 15.83 17.45 22.22
N ALA A 75 16.52 17.68 21.09
CA ALA A 75 17.93 18.04 21.07
C ALA A 75 18.10 19.57 20.90
N PRO A 76 18.61 20.29 21.93
CA PRO A 76 18.61 21.76 21.98
C PRO A 76 19.59 22.46 21.01
N LYS A 77 20.18 21.75 20.03
CA LYS A 77 21.20 22.28 19.10
C LYS A 77 21.03 21.82 17.65
N ASN A 78 19.82 21.46 17.23
CA ASN A 78 19.56 20.86 15.93
C ASN A 78 18.81 21.81 14.97
N GLU A 79 19.06 23.12 15.03
CA GLU A 79 18.42 24.10 14.14
C GLU A 79 18.77 23.81 12.67
N GLU A 80 20.05 23.55 12.37
CA GLU A 80 20.51 23.17 11.03
C GLU A 80 19.87 21.86 10.53
N LEU A 81 19.69 20.88 11.42
CA LEU A 81 19.00 19.62 11.06
C LEU A 81 17.50 19.80 10.84
N ARG A 82 16.84 20.72 11.56
CA ARG A 82 15.43 21.05 11.33
C ARG A 82 15.24 21.68 9.96
N ASP A 83 16.08 22.66 9.60
CA ASP A 83 16.08 23.27 8.27
C ASP A 83 16.38 22.22 7.20
N GLU A 84 17.37 21.37 7.40
CA GLU A 84 17.69 20.27 6.47
C GLU A 84 16.50 19.33 6.27
N ILE A 85 15.84 18.87 7.34
CA ILE A 85 14.68 17.99 7.25
C ILE A 85 13.49 18.67 6.54
N GLN A 86 13.30 19.97 6.75
CA GLN A 86 12.25 20.72 6.07
C GLN A 86 12.55 20.94 4.59
N ASP A 87 13.79 21.25 4.22
CA ASP A 87 14.22 21.48 2.84
C ASP A 87 14.38 20.16 2.05
N THR A 88 14.65 19.05 2.75
CA THR A 88 14.85 17.74 2.11
C THR A 88 13.57 17.23 1.44
N ASP A 89 13.73 16.85 0.18
CA ASP A 89 12.68 16.21 -0.62
C ASP A 89 12.80 14.68 -0.55
N TYR A 90 12.04 14.07 0.35
CA TYR A 90 12.08 12.63 0.57
C TYR A 90 11.30 11.86 -0.49
N SER A 91 11.89 10.76 -0.96
CA SER A 91 11.24 9.81 -1.85
C SER A 91 10.94 8.50 -1.11
N PHE A 92 9.84 7.83 -1.46
CA PHE A 92 9.37 6.65 -0.73
C PHE A 92 9.25 5.45 -1.65
N VAL A 93 9.85 4.33 -1.25
CA VAL A 93 9.87 3.09 -2.02
C VAL A 93 9.23 1.97 -1.21
N LEU A 94 8.24 1.27 -1.78
CA LEU A 94 7.53 0.18 -1.09
C LEU A 94 8.36 -1.12 -1.06
N ASN A 95 8.48 -1.73 0.12
CA ASN A 95 9.10 -3.03 0.41
C ASN A 95 10.48 -3.25 -0.22
N ASP A 96 11.33 -2.21 -0.24
CA ASP A 96 12.64 -2.29 -0.90
C ASP A 96 12.57 -2.62 -2.41
N SER A 97 11.38 -2.51 -2.99
CA SER A 97 11.13 -2.84 -4.38
C SER A 97 11.63 -1.73 -5.29
N THR A 98 11.42 -1.86 -6.61
CA THR A 98 11.68 -0.76 -7.55
C THR A 98 10.50 0.23 -7.62
N GLN A 99 9.48 0.02 -6.80
CA GLN A 99 8.22 0.74 -6.88
C GLN A 99 8.21 1.94 -5.94
N GLU A 100 8.40 3.12 -6.51
CA GLU A 100 8.29 4.39 -5.80
C GLU A 100 6.82 4.83 -5.68
N VAL A 101 6.51 5.48 -4.58
CA VAL A 101 5.24 6.16 -4.32
C VAL A 101 5.29 7.55 -4.96
N SER A 102 5.02 7.61 -6.26
CA SER A 102 5.03 8.86 -7.03
C SER A 102 3.73 9.65 -6.92
N SER A 103 2.60 8.99 -6.62
CA SER A 103 1.30 9.62 -6.46
C SER A 103 0.68 9.21 -5.12
N THR A 104 0.01 8.05 -5.08
CA THR A 104 -0.61 7.49 -3.87
C THR A 104 0.01 6.14 -3.52
N LEU A 105 -0.11 5.74 -2.25
CA LEU A 105 0.24 4.38 -1.83
C LEU A 105 -0.51 3.34 -2.65
N HIS A 106 -1.81 3.54 -2.92
CA HIS A 106 -2.65 2.64 -3.70
C HIS A 106 -2.10 2.39 -5.11
N ALA A 107 -1.62 3.45 -5.78
CA ALA A 107 -1.04 3.32 -7.12
C ALA A 107 0.25 2.49 -7.09
N ALA A 108 1.15 2.79 -6.15
CA ALA A 108 2.39 2.06 -5.98
C ALA A 108 2.13 0.60 -5.53
N TRP A 109 1.12 0.40 -4.70
CA TRP A 109 0.65 -0.90 -4.24
C TRP A 109 0.08 -1.76 -5.35
N THR A 110 -0.72 -1.17 -6.23
CA THR A 110 -1.31 -1.85 -7.39
C THR A 110 -0.25 -2.17 -8.43
N ALA A 111 0.79 -1.35 -8.53
CA ALA A 111 1.91 -1.57 -9.43
C ALA A 111 2.89 -2.65 -8.92
N LEU A 112 2.84 -3.03 -7.63
CA LEU A 112 3.59 -4.16 -7.11
C LEU A 112 3.09 -5.46 -7.75
N GLU A 113 3.98 -6.13 -8.47
CA GLU A 113 3.71 -7.46 -9.05
C GLU A 113 3.61 -8.55 -7.97
N ALA A 114 4.23 -8.32 -6.81
CA ALA A 114 4.14 -9.18 -5.64
C ALA A 114 2.86 -8.89 -4.85
N GLN A 115 2.23 -9.93 -4.30
CA GLN A 115 1.01 -9.79 -3.50
C GLN A 115 1.34 -8.98 -2.23
N PRO A 116 0.91 -7.72 -2.14
CA PRO A 116 1.29 -6.83 -1.06
C PRO A 116 0.55 -7.23 0.22
N SER A 117 1.25 -7.18 1.35
CA SER A 117 0.74 -7.58 2.66
C SER A 117 0.16 -6.36 3.38
N ALA A 118 -0.73 -6.56 4.35
CA ALA A 118 -1.31 -5.46 5.14
C ALA A 118 -0.24 -4.60 5.84
N GLU A 119 0.93 -5.18 6.10
CA GLU A 119 2.13 -4.52 6.59
C GLU A 119 3.10 -4.26 5.45
N GLN A 120 3.54 -3.02 5.27
CA GLN A 120 4.53 -2.62 4.27
C GLN A 120 5.62 -1.76 4.88
N THR A 121 6.76 -1.74 4.21
CA THR A 121 7.87 -0.87 4.57
C THR A 121 8.02 0.21 3.52
N LEU A 122 8.11 1.48 3.92
CA LEU A 122 8.46 2.59 3.05
C LEU A 122 9.91 2.97 3.28
N ARG A 123 10.76 2.63 2.31
CA ARG A 123 12.14 3.06 2.32
C ARG A 123 12.26 4.48 1.82
N VAL A 124 12.84 5.32 2.66
CA VAL A 124 13.11 6.74 2.41
C VAL A 124 14.42 6.86 1.65
N ARG A 125 14.41 7.64 0.57
CA ARG A 125 15.58 8.01 -0.24
C ARG A 125 15.70 9.51 -0.41
#